data_AF-A7T7Q1-F1
#
_entry.id   AF-A7T7Q1-F1
#
_cell.length_a   1.000
_cell.length_b   1.000
_cell.length_c   1.000
_cell.angle_alpha   90.00
_cell.angle_beta   90.00
_cell.angle_gamma   90.00
#
_symmetry.space_group_name_H-M   'P 1'
#
loop_
_entity.id
_entity.type
_entity.pdbx_description
1 polymer ?
#
loop_
_entity_poly.entity_id
_entity_poly.type
_entity_poly.pdbx_seq_one_letter_code
_entity_poly.pdbx_strand_id
1 'polypeptide(L)'
;YAYLRDKWNWLDFIVVILGYVTISPDVANLSGIRTFRVFRALRTISAVKGLKAMVNTLLVSMKMLWDVMVLTLFFICIFALIGMQLFIGELRNKCALPVPEN
;
A
#
# COMPACT_ATOMS: atom_id res chain seq x y z
N TYR A 1 1.10 -16.63 29.06
CA TYR A 1 0.03 -15.75 28.54
C TYR A 1 0.67 -14.41 28.17
N ALA A 2 0.85 -14.14 26.88
CA ALA A 2 1.59 -12.96 26.39
C ALA A 2 0.71 -12.11 25.48
N TYR A 3 0.63 -10.81 25.80
CA TYR A 3 -0.20 -9.80 25.12
C TYR A 3 0.03 -9.77 23.58
N LEU A 4 1.26 -9.99 23.12
CA LEU A 4 1.62 -9.88 21.69
C LEU A 4 1.28 -11.11 20.81
N ARG A 5 0.65 -12.16 21.35
CA ARG A 5 0.29 -13.36 20.56
C ARG A 5 -1.00 -13.20 19.75
N ASP A 6 -1.88 -12.27 20.12
CA ASP A 6 -3.11 -11.99 19.37
C ASP A 6 -2.87 -10.90 18.31
N LYS A 7 -3.19 -11.19 17.05
CA LYS A 7 -3.01 -10.29 15.90
C LYS A 7 -3.79 -8.98 16.07
N TRP A 8 -4.93 -9.04 16.74
CA TRP A 8 -5.77 -7.88 16.98
C TRP A 8 -5.17 -6.91 17.99
N ASN A 9 -4.39 -7.46 18.91
CA ASN A 9 -3.72 -6.72 19.95
C ASN A 9 -2.42 -6.08 19.42
N TRP A 10 -1.81 -6.69 18.40
CA TRP A 10 -0.76 -6.08 17.59
C TRP A 10 -1.26 -4.84 16.81
N LEU A 11 -2.47 -4.90 16.25
CA LEU A 11 -3.09 -3.76 15.59
C LEU A 11 -3.32 -2.59 16.56
N ASP A 12 -3.86 -2.86 17.75
CA ASP A 12 -4.09 -1.82 18.77
C ASP A 12 -2.76 -1.18 19.21
N PHE A 13 -1.69 -1.96 19.36
CA PHE A 13 -0.35 -1.45 19.67
C PHE A 13 0.19 -0.49 18.60
N ILE A 14 0.05 -0.85 17.31
CA ILE A 14 0.46 0.02 16.19
C ILE A 14 -0.33 1.33 16.22
N VAL A 15 -1.65 1.27 16.43
CA VAL A 15 -2.50 2.47 16.48
C VAL A 15 -2.12 3.38 17.65
N VAL A 16 -1.80 2.82 18.82
CA VAL A 16 -1.35 3.60 19.98
C VAL A 16 -0.02 4.31 19.68
N ILE A 17 0.96 3.61 19.08
CA ILE A 17 2.25 4.22 18.69
C ILE A 17 2.04 5.35 17.68
N LEU A 18 1.23 5.12 16.63
CA LEU A 18 0.91 6.14 15.63
C LEU A 18 0.21 7.36 16.26
N GLY A 19 -0.62 7.14 17.28
CA GLY A 19 -1.21 8.21 18.08
C GLY A 19 -0.18 9.06 18.81
N TYR A 20 0.82 8.43 19.43
CA TYR A 20 1.93 9.13 20.09
C TYR A 20 2.79 9.92 19.09
N VAL A 21 3.07 9.36 17.91
CA VAL A 21 3.81 10.04 16.83
C VAL A 21 3.06 11.27 16.30
N THR A 22 1.74 11.31 16.43
CA THR A 22 0.93 12.48 16.00
C THR A 22 0.99 13.63 17.02
N ILE A 23 1.36 13.36 18.27
CA ILE A 23 1.45 14.34 19.37
C ILE A 23 2.85 14.97 19.43
N SER A 24 3.88 14.36 18.85
CA SER A 24 5.23 14.94 18.87
C SER A 24 5.26 16.25 18.06
N PRO A 25 5.78 17.35 18.65
CA PRO A 25 5.72 18.67 18.03
C PRO A 25 6.63 18.82 16.80
N ASP A 26 7.64 17.98 16.67
CA ASP A 26 8.70 18.09 15.65
C ASP A 26 8.30 17.60 14.25
N VAL A 27 7.13 16.96 14.12
CA VAL A 27 6.65 16.33 12.88
C VAL A 27 5.40 16.99 12.31
N ALA A 28 4.96 18.12 12.89
CA ALA A 28 3.68 18.77 12.59
C ALA A 28 3.52 19.31 11.15
N ASN A 29 4.63 19.49 10.40
CA ASN A 29 4.60 20.03 9.03
C ASN A 29 4.49 18.97 7.92
N LEU A 30 4.45 17.67 8.26
CA LEU A 30 4.30 16.61 7.26
C LEU A 30 2.82 16.34 7.00
N SER A 31 2.35 16.67 5.79
CA SER A 31 0.97 16.40 5.34
C SER A 31 0.55 14.94 5.55
N GLY A 32 1.49 13.99 5.46
CA GLY A 32 1.28 12.56 5.72
C GLY A 32 0.79 12.20 7.13
N ILE A 33 1.05 13.04 8.13
CA ILE A 33 0.58 12.79 9.51
C ILE A 33 -0.94 12.91 9.66
N ARG A 34 -1.59 13.67 8.77
CA ARG A 34 -3.05 13.74 8.74
C ARG A 34 -3.66 12.39 8.35
N THR A 35 -2.98 11.62 7.50
CA THR A 35 -3.40 10.28 7.09
C THR A 35 -3.33 9.28 8.25
N PHE A 36 -2.42 9.44 9.21
CA PHE A 36 -2.34 8.56 10.38
C PHE A 36 -3.60 8.62 11.27
N ARG A 37 -4.39 9.70 11.20
CA ARG A 37 -5.68 9.78 11.90
C ARG A 37 -6.69 8.76 11.39
N VAL A 38 -6.59 8.34 10.13
CA VAL A 38 -7.47 7.31 9.54
C VAL A 38 -7.24 5.95 10.22
N PHE A 39 -6.02 5.65 10.70
CA PHE A 39 -5.75 4.44 11.47
C PHE A 39 -6.49 4.40 12.82
N ARG A 40 -6.89 5.55 13.37
CA ARG A 40 -7.75 5.58 14.56
C ARG A 40 -9.16 5.06 14.27
N ALA A 41 -9.65 5.25 13.04
CA ALA A 41 -10.93 4.66 12.60
C ALA A 41 -10.83 3.13 12.46
N LEU A 42 -9.65 2.60 12.10
CA LEU A 42 -9.37 1.16 12.10
C LEU A 42 -9.49 0.53 13.51
N ARG A 43 -9.30 1.30 14.60
CA ARG A 43 -9.54 0.81 15.97
C ARG A 43 -11.00 0.41 16.21
N THR A 44 -11.95 1.07 15.55
CA THR A 44 -13.38 0.72 15.67
C THR A 44 -13.64 -0.69 15.13
N ILE A 45 -12.87 -1.11 14.13
CA ILE A 45 -12.95 -2.43 13.52
C ILE A 45 -12.47 -3.52 14.50
N SER A 46 -11.45 -3.25 15.31
CA SER A 46 -10.95 -4.19 16.32
C SER A 46 -11.83 -4.24 17.59
N ALA A 47 -12.52 -3.14 17.92
CA ALA A 47 -13.42 -3.06 19.07
C ALA A 47 -14.76 -3.79 18.86
N VAL A 48 -15.29 -3.79 17.63
CA VAL A 48 -16.59 -4.41 17.30
C VAL A 48 -16.39 -5.85 16.85
N LYS A 49 -16.90 -6.81 17.65
CA LYS A 49 -16.77 -8.27 17.39
C LYS A 49 -17.28 -8.68 15.99
N GLY A 50 -18.36 -8.05 15.50
CA GLY A 50 -18.91 -8.32 14.17
C GLY A 50 -17.97 -7.95 13.02
N LEU A 51 -17.33 -6.78 13.09
CA LEU A 51 -16.38 -6.32 12.07
C LEU A 51 -15.10 -7.15 12.07
N LYS A 52 -14.62 -7.54 13.25
CA LYS A 52 -13.48 -8.46 13.42
C LYS A 52 -13.69 -9.80 12.72
N ALA A 53 -14.91 -10.35 12.76
CA ALA A 53 -15.22 -11.58 12.04
C ALA A 53 -15.16 -11.39 10.52
N MET A 54 -15.71 -10.29 9.99
CA MET A 54 -15.68 -9.97 8.55
C MET A 54 -14.26 -9.76 8.01
N VAL A 55 -13.40 -9.07 8.75
CA VAL A 55 -12.01 -8.89 8.34
C VAL A 55 -11.25 -10.20 8.36
N ASN A 56 -11.51 -11.06 9.36
CA ASN A 56 -10.86 -12.36 9.42
C ASN A 56 -11.24 -13.26 8.24
N THR A 57 -12.51 -13.28 7.83
CA THR A 57 -12.93 -14.02 6.63
C THR A 57 -12.31 -13.44 5.36
N LEU A 58 -12.23 -12.12 5.25
CA LEU A 58 -11.60 -11.46 4.11
C LEU A 58 -10.10 -11.79 4.00
N LEU A 59 -9.38 -11.79 5.12
CA LEU A 59 -7.96 -12.18 5.17
C LEU A 59 -7.74 -13.65 4.78
N VAL A 60 -8.66 -14.54 5.16
CA VAL A 60 -8.62 -15.95 4.73
C VAL A 60 -8.81 -16.06 3.22
N SER A 61 -9.77 -15.33 2.64
CA SER A 61 -9.98 -15.29 1.19
C SER A 61 -8.78 -14.70 0.44
N MET A 62 -8.17 -13.62 0.96
CA MET A 62 -6.96 -13.04 0.38
C MET A 62 -5.80 -14.05 0.35
N LYS A 63 -5.67 -14.89 1.38
CA LYS A 63 -4.62 -15.92 1.41
C LYS A 63 -4.80 -16.95 0.30
N MET A 64 -6.03 -17.30 -0.07
CA MET A 64 -6.28 -18.20 -1.21
C MET A 64 -6.01 -17.52 -2.56
N LEU A 65 -6.23 -16.21 -2.65
CA LEU A 65 -5.91 -15.42 -3.85
C LEU A 65 -4.40 -15.19 -4.05
N TRP A 66 -3.56 -15.47 -3.06
CA TRP A 66 -2.12 -15.22 -3.11
C TRP A 66 -1.44 -15.93 -4.29
N ASP A 67 -1.79 -17.19 -4.55
CA ASP A 67 -1.19 -17.97 -5.63
C ASP A 67 -1.54 -17.38 -7.01
N VAL A 68 -2.79 -16.93 -7.18
CA VAL A 68 -3.24 -16.25 -8.40
C VAL A 68 -2.54 -14.90 -8.56
N MET A 69 -2.40 -14.13 -7.48
CA MET A 69 -1.70 -12.84 -7.48
C MET A 69 -0.24 -12.99 -7.93
N VAL A 70 0.47 -14.00 -7.43
CA VAL A 70 1.86 -14.28 -7.82
C VAL A 70 1.94 -14.65 -9.30
N LEU A 71 1.03 -15.51 -9.78
CA LEU A 71 0.96 -15.88 -11.19
C LEU A 71 0.69 -14.66 -12.08
N THR A 72 -0.29 -13.82 -11.73
CA THR A 72 -0.61 -12.60 -12.49
C THR A 72 0.57 -11.63 -12.50
N LEU A 73 1.23 -11.44 -11.36
CA LEU A 73 2.42 -10.58 -11.29
C LEU A 73 3.54 -11.10 -12.20
N PHE A 74 3.79 -12.41 -12.20
CA PHE A 74 4.76 -13.03 -13.09
C PHE A 74 4.45 -12.79 -14.57
N PHE A 75 3.18 -12.96 -14.98
CA PHE A 75 2.73 -12.65 -16.34
C PHE A 75 2.94 -11.18 -16.70
N ILE A 76 2.57 -10.26 -15.81
CA ILE A 76 2.80 -8.82 -16.01
C ILE A 76 4.30 -8.53 -16.18
N CYS A 77 5.17 -9.16 -15.38
CA CYS A 77 6.62 -8.98 -15.52
C CYS A 77 7.15 -9.43 -16.88
N ILE A 78 6.69 -10.57 -17.41
CA ILE A 78 7.10 -11.05 -18.75
C ILE A 78 6.68 -10.03 -19.82
N PHE A 79 5.41 -9.63 -19.82
CA PHE A 79 4.92 -8.65 -20.79
C PHE A 79 5.59 -7.28 -20.64
N ALA A 80 5.91 -6.86 -19.42
CA ALA A 80 6.63 -5.62 -19.16
C ALA A 80 8.05 -5.66 -19.72
N LEU A 81 8.77 -6.78 -19.61
CA LEU A 81 10.11 -6.93 -20.20
C LEU A 81 10.07 -6.91 -21.72
N ILE A 82 9.12 -7.64 -22.32
CA ILE A 82 8.91 -7.64 -23.77
C ILE A 82 8.56 -6.23 -24.25
N GLY A 83 7.61 -5.57 -23.58
CA GLY A 83 7.19 -4.21 -23.90
C GLY A 83 8.33 -3.20 -23.76
N MET A 84 9.14 -3.30 -22.71
CA MET A 84 10.30 -2.44 -22.52
C MET A 84 11.30 -2.62 -23.66
N GLN A 85 11.60 -3.85 -24.07
CA GLN A 85 12.57 -4.11 -25.14
C GLN A 85 12.08 -3.65 -26.52
N LEU A 86 10.77 -3.75 -26.78
CA LEU A 86 10.16 -3.35 -28.06
C LEU A 86 9.94 -1.83 -28.18
N PHE A 87 9.56 -1.16 -27.08
CA PHE A 87 9.14 0.25 -27.10
C PHE A 87 10.15 1.19 -26.42
N ILE A 88 11.40 0.77 -26.27
CA ILE A 88 12.43 1.62 -25.69
C ILE A 88 12.69 2.84 -26.58
N GLY A 89 12.48 4.05 -26.03
CA GLY A 89 12.76 5.31 -26.73
C GLY A 89 11.76 5.71 -27.81
N GLU A 90 10.97 4.77 -28.36
CA GLU A 90 10.04 5.00 -29.47
C GLU A 90 8.97 6.05 -29.12
N LEU A 91 8.47 6.02 -27.89
CA LEU A 91 7.46 6.99 -27.41
C LEU A 91 7.99 8.42 -27.23
N ARG A 92 9.29 8.66 -27.43
CA ARG A 92 9.91 9.99 -27.31
C ARG A 92 10.16 10.64 -28.67
N ASN A 93 9.82 9.97 -29.78
CA ASN A 93 9.94 10.52 -31.12
C ASN A 93 9.06 11.79 -31.25
N LYS A 94 9.71 12.90 -31.61
CA LYS A 94 9.07 14.20 -31.86
C LYS A 94 9.56 14.73 -33.20
N CYS A 95 8.66 15.34 -33.97
CA CYS A 95 9.05 16.05 -35.17
C CYS A 95 9.80 17.33 -34.76
N ALA A 96 11.07 17.44 -35.15
CA ALA A 96 11.86 18.66 -34.99
C ALA A 96 11.87 19.44 -36.31
N LEU A 97 11.77 20.77 -36.21
CA LEU A 97 11.97 21.64 -37.38
C LEU A 97 13.44 21.59 -37.80
N PRO A 98 13.74 21.61 -39.12
CA PRO A 98 15.11 21.70 -39.59
C PRO A 98 15.76 23.00 -39.09
N VAL A 99 17.02 22.93 -38.70
CA VAL A 99 17.80 24.10 -38.28
C VAL A 99 17.94 25.02 -39.50
N PRO A 100 17.63 26.32 -39.39
CA PRO A 100 17.81 27.25 -40.51
C PRO A 100 19.31 27.35 -40.85
N GLU A 101 19.67 27.04 -42.10
CA GLU A 101 20.99 27.39 -42.67
C GLU A 101 21.03 28.91 -42.90
N ASN A 102 22.09 29.57 -42.43
CA ASN A 102 22.34 30.99 -42.66
C ASN A 102 22.92 31.24 -44.05
#